data_AF-A0A0E8T0I8-F1
#
_entry.id   AF-A0A0E8T0I8-F1
#
_cell.length_a   1.000
_cell.length_b   1.000
_cell.length_c   1.000
_cell.angle_alpha   90.00
_cell.angle_beta   90.00
_cell.angle_gamma   90.00
#
_symmetry.space_group_name_H-M   'P 1'
#
loop_
_entity.id
_entity.type
_entity.pdbx_description
1 polymer ?
#
loop_
_entity_poly.entity_id
_entity_poly.type
_entity_poly.pdbx_seq_one_letter_code
_entity_poly.pdbx_strand_id
1 'polypeptide(L)'
;MPRDGTKNLKPVTERTKDEARAISSKGGKASGIARRKKADLKKAFETLLSLDVTDSKIKKQLEEMGMAGNNEALLAFATFQQAVKGNQKATENIIKLTNTKDKYDIQEQKERIKALKYENRERAEAEKGSSETIEIVDAWAEDVRGATDDL
;
A
#
# COMPACT_ATOMS: atom_id res chain seq x y z
N MET A 1 -1.83 10.68 16.16
CA MET A 1 -2.53 10.61 17.46
C MET A 1 -2.61 9.15 17.91
N PRO A 2 -2.59 8.87 19.22
CA PRO A 2 -2.79 7.51 19.73
C PRO A 2 -4.15 6.97 19.27
N ARG A 3 -4.22 5.68 18.90
CA ARG A 3 -5.49 5.04 18.55
C ARG A 3 -6.42 5.06 19.78
N ASP A 4 -7.71 5.34 19.60
CA ASP A 4 -8.66 5.68 20.66
C ASP A 4 -8.74 4.66 21.83
N GLY A 5 -8.29 3.43 21.62
CA GLY A 5 -8.18 2.38 22.66
C GLY A 5 -6.91 2.38 23.53
N THR A 6 -5.97 3.32 23.39
CA THR A 6 -4.71 3.30 24.16
C THR A 6 -4.78 4.01 25.52
N LYS A 7 -5.89 4.69 25.83
CA LYS A 7 -6.05 5.52 27.05
C LYS A 7 -5.92 4.70 28.36
N ASN A 8 -6.20 3.40 28.32
CA ASN A 8 -6.14 2.50 29.48
C ASN A 8 -4.83 1.67 29.57
N LEU A 9 -3.85 1.93 28.70
CA LEU A 9 -2.59 1.18 28.68
C LEU A 9 -1.50 1.92 29.44
N LYS A 10 -0.92 1.28 30.46
CA LYS A 10 0.31 1.78 31.09
C LYS A 10 1.47 1.72 30.07
N PRO A 11 2.22 2.80 29.83
CA PRO A 11 3.36 2.78 28.93
C PRO A 11 4.51 1.93 29.51
N VAL A 12 5.34 1.37 28.63
CA VAL A 12 6.45 0.47 29.02
C VAL A 12 7.49 1.20 29.86
N THR A 13 7.65 2.52 29.67
CA THR A 13 8.56 3.39 30.42
C THR A 13 8.19 3.55 31.89
N GLU A 14 6.92 3.36 32.24
CA GLU A 14 6.41 3.48 33.63
C GLU A 14 6.33 2.11 34.34
N ARG A 15 6.76 1.03 33.68
CA ARG A 15 6.80 -0.33 34.26
C ARG A 15 8.14 -0.62 34.92
N THR A 16 8.17 -1.61 35.80
CA THR A 16 9.45 -2.11 36.33
C THR A 16 10.27 -2.76 35.23
N LYS A 17 11.60 -2.76 35.37
CA LYS A 17 12.50 -3.35 34.38
C LYS A 17 12.17 -4.83 34.09
N ASP A 18 11.77 -5.57 35.11
CA ASP A 18 11.45 -7.00 34.99
C ASP A 18 10.12 -7.23 34.28
N GLU A 19 9.09 -6.42 34.57
CA GLU A 19 7.82 -6.45 33.84
C GLU A 19 7.99 -6.10 32.36
N ALA A 20 8.76 -5.05 32.07
CA ALA A 20 9.07 -4.64 30.70
C ALA A 20 9.80 -5.75 29.93
N ARG A 21 10.79 -6.40 30.55
CA ARG A 21 11.49 -7.57 29.97
C ARG A 21 10.54 -8.74 29.72
N ALA A 22 9.68 -9.08 30.68
CA ALA A 22 8.73 -10.17 30.54
C ALA A 22 7.73 -9.93 29.40
N ILE A 23 7.17 -8.72 29.30
CA ILE A 23 6.25 -8.34 28.22
C ILE A 23 6.96 -8.38 26.87
N SER A 24 8.15 -7.79 26.77
CA SER A 24 8.94 -7.80 25.53
C SER A 24 9.28 -9.21 25.08
N SER A 25 9.68 -10.09 26.01
CA SER A 25 9.97 -11.50 25.73
C SER A 25 8.73 -12.25 25.24
N LYS A 26 7.58 -12.06 25.91
CA LYS A 26 6.29 -12.65 25.47
C LYS A 26 5.90 -12.18 24.07
N GLY A 27 6.03 -10.87 23.80
CA GLY A 27 5.77 -10.29 22.47
C GLY A 27 6.71 -10.84 21.40
N GLY A 28 8.01 -10.94 21.69
CA GLY A 28 9.01 -11.51 20.79
C GLY A 28 8.73 -12.98 20.47
N LYS A 29 8.40 -13.79 21.48
CA LYS A 29 8.03 -15.21 21.30
C LYS A 29 6.76 -15.35 20.47
N ALA A 30 5.71 -14.60 20.79
CA ALA A 30 4.45 -14.62 20.04
C ALA A 30 4.65 -14.20 18.58
N SER A 31 5.41 -13.12 18.35
CA SER A 31 5.76 -12.67 17.00
C SER A 31 6.57 -13.72 16.25
N GLY A 32 7.55 -14.35 16.90
CA GLY A 32 8.35 -15.44 16.32
C GLY A 32 7.50 -16.65 15.92
N ILE A 33 6.55 -17.05 16.77
CA ILE A 33 5.59 -18.13 16.47
C ILE A 33 4.74 -17.75 15.26
N ALA A 34 4.18 -16.53 15.23
CA ALA A 34 3.36 -16.06 14.10
C ALA A 34 4.15 -16.01 12.79
N ARG A 35 5.41 -15.54 12.82
CA ARG A 35 6.30 -15.52 11.67
C ARG A 35 6.61 -16.93 11.15
N ARG A 36 6.90 -17.88 12.05
CA ARG A 36 7.10 -19.29 11.68
C ARG A 36 5.85 -19.90 11.06
N LYS A 37 4.68 -19.74 11.68
CA LYS A 37 3.40 -20.18 11.11
C LYS A 37 3.16 -19.64 9.70
N LYS A 38 3.46 -18.35 9.45
CA LYS A 38 3.34 -17.76 8.11
C LYS A 38 4.33 -18.38 7.12
N ALA A 39 5.57 -18.62 7.53
CA ALA A 39 6.58 -19.27 6.69
C ALA A 39 6.22 -20.72 6.38
N ASP A 40 5.74 -21.48 7.37
CA ASP A 40 5.31 -22.87 7.21
C ASP A 40 4.10 -22.96 6.28
N LEU A 41 3.14 -22.04 6.42
CA LEU A 41 2.00 -21.93 5.50
C LEU A 41 2.45 -21.61 4.07
N LYS A 42 3.42 -20.70 3.90
CA LYS A 42 3.98 -20.38 2.58
C LYS A 42 4.59 -21.62 1.92
N LYS A 43 5.39 -22.38 2.67
CA LYS A 43 5.98 -23.65 2.20
C LYS A 43 4.89 -24.67 1.83
N ALA A 44 3.86 -24.81 2.66
CA ALA A 44 2.75 -25.70 2.36
C ALA A 44 2.03 -25.29 1.06
N PHE A 45 1.77 -24.00 0.85
CA PHE A 45 1.20 -23.53 -0.41
C PHE A 45 2.13 -23.75 -1.61
N GLU A 46 3.43 -23.50 -1.49
CA GLU A 46 4.40 -23.79 -2.55
C GLU A 46 4.37 -25.28 -2.93
N THR A 47 4.31 -26.18 -1.95
CA THR A 47 4.17 -27.61 -2.23
C THR A 47 2.86 -27.93 -2.95
N LEU A 48 1.73 -27.40 -2.49
CA LEU A 48 0.42 -27.65 -3.12
C LEU A 48 0.35 -27.13 -4.56
N LEU A 49 0.94 -25.96 -4.82
CA LEU A 49 0.99 -25.36 -6.17
C LEU A 49 1.89 -26.16 -7.12
N SER A 50 2.97 -26.76 -6.60
CA SER A 50 3.87 -27.60 -7.38
C SER A 50 3.32 -28.99 -7.73
N LEU A 51 2.30 -29.46 -7.02
CA LEU A 51 1.68 -30.76 -7.31
C LEU A 51 0.95 -30.73 -8.65
N ASP A 52 0.85 -31.91 -9.25
CA ASP A 52 0.08 -32.14 -10.47
C ASP A 52 -1.42 -31.94 -10.24
N VAL A 53 -2.08 -31.46 -11.30
CA VAL A 53 -3.54 -31.36 -11.33
C VAL A 53 -4.15 -32.76 -11.27
N THR A 54 -5.11 -32.94 -10.36
CA THR A 54 -5.78 -34.22 -10.14
C THR A 54 -6.72 -34.61 -11.28
N ASP A 55 -7.32 -33.62 -11.95
CA ASP A 55 -8.20 -33.84 -13.10
C ASP A 55 -7.39 -33.98 -14.40
N SER A 56 -7.37 -35.21 -14.93
CA SER A 56 -6.70 -35.55 -16.19
C SER A 56 -7.16 -34.74 -17.41
N LYS A 57 -8.43 -34.29 -17.45
CA LYS A 57 -8.93 -33.50 -18.58
C LYS A 57 -8.37 -32.08 -18.55
N ILE A 58 -8.40 -31.46 -17.37
CA ILE A 58 -7.85 -30.12 -17.15
C ILE A 58 -6.34 -30.15 -17.38
N LYS A 59 -5.65 -31.19 -16.89
CA LYS A 59 -4.22 -31.37 -17.11
C LYS A 59 -3.87 -31.38 -18.60
N LYS A 60 -4.60 -32.17 -19.40
CA LYS A 60 -4.42 -32.19 -20.87
C LYS A 60 -4.70 -30.84 -21.52
N GLN A 61 -5.77 -30.15 -21.12
CA GLN A 61 -6.06 -28.81 -21.64
C GLN A 61 -4.94 -27.81 -21.36
N LEU A 62 -4.34 -27.85 -20.17
CA LEU A 62 -3.20 -27.00 -19.83
C LEU A 62 -1.98 -27.36 -20.69
N GLU A 63 -1.68 -28.65 -20.86
CA GLU A 63 -0.58 -29.13 -21.69
C GLU A 63 -0.75 -28.76 -23.17
N GLU A 64 -1.96 -28.86 -23.71
CA GLU A 64 -2.30 -28.43 -25.08
C GLU A 64 -2.09 -26.92 -25.28
N MET A 65 -2.28 -26.12 -24.23
CA MET A 65 -1.98 -24.68 -24.23
C MET A 65 -0.49 -24.37 -24.02
N GLY A 66 0.37 -25.40 -23.90
CA GLY A 66 1.79 -25.26 -23.62
C GLY A 66 2.13 -24.90 -22.16
N MET A 67 1.17 -25.05 -21.24
CA MET A 67 1.38 -24.83 -19.81
C MET A 67 1.76 -26.13 -19.08
N ALA A 68 2.39 -26.01 -17.93
CA ALA A 68 2.65 -27.15 -17.06
C ALA A 68 1.35 -27.75 -16.51
N GLY A 69 1.28 -29.07 -16.39
CA GLY A 69 0.14 -29.78 -15.79
C GLY A 69 0.04 -29.69 -14.26
N ASN A 70 0.51 -28.60 -13.66
CA ASN A 70 0.57 -28.38 -12.21
C ASN A 70 -0.51 -27.40 -11.72
N ASN A 71 -0.74 -27.38 -10.41
CA ASN A 71 -1.78 -26.56 -9.79
C ASN A 71 -1.51 -25.05 -9.93
N GLU A 72 -0.25 -24.64 -10.06
CA GLU A 72 0.13 -23.24 -10.33
C GLU A 72 -0.41 -22.75 -11.68
N ALA A 73 -0.19 -23.51 -12.76
CA ALA A 73 -0.72 -23.19 -14.08
C ALA A 73 -2.25 -23.21 -14.08
N LEU A 74 -2.87 -24.17 -13.37
CA LEU A 74 -4.32 -24.21 -13.20
C LEU A 74 -4.85 -22.94 -12.53
N LEU A 75 -4.20 -22.48 -11.47
CA LEU A 75 -4.60 -21.25 -10.78
C LEU A 75 -4.45 -20.02 -11.69
N ALA A 76 -3.36 -19.93 -12.44
CA ALA A 76 -3.14 -18.85 -13.40
C ALA A 76 -4.23 -18.84 -14.50
N PHE A 77 -4.56 -20.01 -15.05
CA PHE A 77 -5.63 -20.14 -16.04
C PHE A 77 -7.00 -19.77 -15.49
N ALA A 78 -7.35 -20.26 -14.29
CA ALA A 78 -8.62 -19.95 -13.65
C ALA A 78 -8.77 -18.46 -13.30
N THR A 79 -7.70 -17.83 -12.82
CA THR A 79 -7.69 -16.38 -12.53
C THR A 79 -7.81 -15.55 -13.80
N PHE A 80 -7.15 -15.96 -14.88
CA PHE A 80 -7.34 -15.34 -16.20
C PHE A 80 -8.78 -15.46 -16.69
N GLN A 81 -9.39 -16.66 -16.60
CA GLN A 81 -10.79 -16.84 -16.96
C GLN A 81 -11.73 -15.94 -16.16
N GLN A 82 -11.48 -15.75 -14.87
CA GLN A 82 -12.26 -14.83 -14.03
C GLN A 82 -12.08 -13.37 -14.45
N ALA A 83 -10.86 -12.97 -14.81
CA ALA A 83 -10.59 -11.63 -15.33
C ALA A 83 -11.34 -11.39 -16.66
N VAL A 84 -11.33 -12.35 -17.58
CA VAL A 84 -12.09 -12.30 -18.85
C VAL A 84 -13.59 -12.20 -18.60
N LYS A 85 -14.11 -12.86 -17.55
CA LYS A 85 -15.51 -12.78 -17.13
C LYS A 85 -15.88 -11.46 -16.43
N GLY A 86 -14.96 -10.50 -16.32
CA GLY A 86 -15.21 -9.18 -15.74
C GLY A 86 -14.89 -9.04 -14.25
N ASN A 87 -14.18 -10.00 -13.63
CA ASN A 87 -13.72 -9.84 -12.26
C ASN A 87 -12.57 -8.82 -12.19
N GLN A 88 -12.89 -7.56 -11.89
CA GLN A 88 -11.94 -6.45 -11.83
C GLN A 88 -10.76 -6.73 -10.88
N LYS A 89 -11.00 -7.42 -9.75
CA LYS A 89 -9.93 -7.73 -8.80
C LYS A 89 -8.95 -8.77 -9.34
N ALA A 90 -9.44 -9.76 -10.09
CA ALA A 90 -8.58 -10.71 -10.80
C ALA A 90 -7.75 -9.99 -11.87
N THR A 91 -8.39 -9.10 -12.65
CA THR A 91 -7.71 -8.26 -13.64
C THR A 91 -6.61 -7.39 -13.02
N GLU A 92 -6.91 -6.70 -11.91
CA GLU A 92 -5.92 -5.92 -11.17
C GLU A 92 -4.75 -6.77 -10.69
N ASN A 93 -5.02 -7.98 -10.17
CA ASN A 93 -3.97 -8.86 -9.70
C ASN A 93 -3.06 -9.30 -10.85
N ILE A 94 -3.62 -9.65 -12.01
CA ILE A 94 -2.86 -9.99 -13.21
C ILE A 94 -2.02 -8.79 -13.66
N ILE A 95 -2.62 -7.59 -13.75
CA ILE A 95 -1.89 -6.36 -14.12
C ILE A 95 -0.75 -6.08 -13.14
N LYS A 96 -0.96 -6.24 -11.83
CA LYS A 96 0.11 -6.04 -10.81
C LYS A 96 1.24 -7.06 -10.97
N LEU A 97 0.94 -8.27 -11.42
CA LEU A 97 1.93 -9.33 -11.64
C LEU A 97 2.70 -9.14 -12.96
N THR A 98 2.04 -8.67 -14.01
CA THR A 98 2.69 -8.46 -15.32
C THR A 98 3.43 -7.12 -15.40
N ASN A 99 2.93 -6.11 -14.70
CA ASN A 99 3.44 -4.74 -14.77
C ASN A 99 4.40 -4.45 -13.61
N THR A 100 5.35 -5.35 -13.36
CA THR A 100 6.43 -5.13 -12.39
C THR A 100 7.38 -4.08 -12.95
N LYS A 101 7.34 -2.88 -12.38
CA LYS A 101 8.32 -1.83 -12.67
C LYS A 101 9.72 -2.33 -12.36
N ASP A 102 10.68 -2.00 -13.21
CA ASP A 102 12.05 -2.45 -13.02
C ASP A 102 12.65 -1.80 -11.76
N LYS A 103 13.68 -2.42 -11.15
CA LYS A 103 14.30 -1.90 -9.92
C LYS A 103 14.80 -0.47 -10.11
N TYR A 104 15.27 -0.14 -11.31
CA TYR A 104 15.71 1.18 -11.71
C TYR A 104 14.55 2.18 -11.81
N ASP A 105 13.40 1.77 -12.36
CA ASP A 105 12.19 2.61 -12.37
C ASP A 105 11.74 2.98 -10.96
N ILE A 106 11.82 2.03 -10.02
CA ILE A 106 11.45 2.26 -8.62
C ILE A 106 12.42 3.24 -7.95
N GLN A 107 13.71 3.18 -8.28
CA GLN A 107 14.72 4.12 -7.77
C GLN A 107 14.51 5.51 -8.32
N GLU A 108 14.31 5.66 -9.63
CA GLU A 108 14.02 6.94 -10.27
C GLU A 108 12.75 7.57 -9.67
N GLN A 109 11.67 6.80 -9.51
CA GLN A 109 10.45 7.31 -8.87
C GLN A 109 10.69 7.78 -7.43
N LYS A 110 11.53 7.08 -6.65
CA LYS A 110 11.87 7.50 -5.29
C LYS A 110 12.65 8.80 -5.28
N GLU A 111 13.61 8.97 -6.20
CA GLU A 111 14.38 10.20 -6.33
C GLU A 111 13.50 11.38 -6.75
N ARG A 112 12.58 11.15 -7.70
CA ARG A 112 11.60 12.15 -8.15
C ARG A 112 10.65 12.57 -7.03
N ILE A 113 10.13 11.60 -6.26
CA ILE A 113 9.30 11.88 -5.08
C ILE A 113 10.11 12.62 -4.01
N LYS A 114 11.39 12.31 -3.85
CA LYS A 114 12.27 13.00 -2.90
C LYS A 114 12.48 14.45 -3.33
N ALA A 115 12.81 14.70 -4.59
CA ALA A 115 12.97 16.05 -5.14
C ALA A 115 11.69 16.88 -4.96
N LEU A 116 10.53 16.33 -5.35
CA LEU A 116 9.23 16.98 -5.17
C LEU A 116 8.91 17.28 -3.70
N LYS A 117 9.30 16.40 -2.77
CA LYS A 117 9.12 16.64 -1.33
C LYS A 117 10.03 17.76 -0.81
N TYR A 118 11.25 17.86 -1.32
CA TYR A 118 12.14 18.97 -0.98
C TYR A 118 11.62 20.29 -1.53
N GLU A 119 11.25 20.35 -2.81
CA GLU A 119 10.67 21.55 -3.42
C GLU A 119 9.38 21.99 -2.72
N ASN A 120 8.46 21.07 -2.41
CA ASN A 120 7.24 21.40 -1.68
C ASN A 120 7.52 21.88 -0.25
N ARG A 121 8.59 21.38 0.38
CA ARG A 121 9.00 21.83 1.71
C ARG A 121 9.61 23.23 1.65
N GLU A 122 10.47 23.52 0.67
CA GLU A 122 11.02 24.86 0.47
C GLU A 122 9.92 25.86 0.10
N ARG A 123 8.96 25.47 -0.75
CA ARG A 123 7.77 26.29 -1.04
C ARG A 123 6.93 26.55 0.21
N ALA A 124 6.70 25.53 1.04
CA ALA A 124 5.95 25.69 2.29
C ALA A 124 6.71 26.53 3.35
N GLU A 125 8.04 26.48 3.35
CA GLU A 125 8.88 27.33 4.22
C GLU A 125 8.96 28.77 3.68
N ALA A 126 8.96 28.97 2.36
CA ALA A 126 8.87 30.28 1.72
C ALA A 126 7.48 30.93 1.90
N GLU A 127 6.38 30.17 1.80
CA GLU A 127 5.02 30.64 2.09
C GLU A 127 4.83 30.99 3.58
N LYS A 128 5.52 30.29 4.50
CA LYS A 128 5.55 30.69 5.91
C LYS A 128 6.35 31.98 6.16
N GLY A 129 7.32 32.28 5.30
CA GLY A 129 8.05 33.55 5.30
C GLY A 129 7.25 34.71 4.71
N SER A 130 6.31 34.44 3.80
CA SER A 130 5.42 35.43 3.20
C SER A 130 4.12 35.64 3.99
N SER A 131 4.20 35.66 5.33
CA SER A 131 3.13 36.16 6.19
C SER A 131 3.05 37.69 6.12
N GLU A 132 2.99 38.26 4.91
CA GLU A 132 2.47 39.62 4.78
C GLU A 132 0.95 39.48 4.87
N THR A 133 0.41 39.91 6.01
CA THR A 133 -1.01 40.22 6.16
C THR A 133 -1.39 41.10 4.97
N ILE A 134 -2.26 40.59 4.10
CA ILE A 134 -2.88 41.42 3.06
C ILE A 134 -3.80 42.41 3.79
N GLU A 135 -3.30 43.61 4.07
CA GLU A 135 -4.13 44.73 4.49
C GLU A 135 -4.85 45.25 3.24
N ILE A 136 -6.12 44.89 3.12
CA ILE A 136 -7.01 45.45 2.10
C ILE A 136 -7.28 46.91 2.51
N VAL A 137 -6.61 47.85 1.86
CA VAL A 137 -6.86 49.29 2.05
C VAL A 137 -8.17 49.65 1.33
N ASP A 138 -9.11 50.25 2.06
CA ASP A 138 -10.47 50.65 1.63
C ASP A 138 -10.56 51.57 0.39
N ALA A 139 -9.44 51.96 -0.21
CA ALA A 139 -9.39 52.84 -1.37
C ALA A 139 -10.02 52.26 -2.65
N TRP A 140 -10.29 50.94 -2.70
CA TRP A 140 -10.99 50.29 -3.82
C TRP A 140 -12.48 50.02 -3.55
N ALA A 141 -13.00 50.40 -2.37
CA ALA A 141 -14.42 50.22 -2.05
C ALA A 141 -15.34 51.34 -2.59
N GLU A 142 -14.78 52.47 -3.05
CA GLU A 142 -15.58 53.56 -3.63
C GLU A 142 -15.87 53.36 -5.12
N ASP A 143 -14.98 52.72 -5.88
CA ASP A 143 -15.19 52.49 -7.32
C ASP A 143 -16.26 51.44 -7.65
N VAL A 144 -16.70 50.62 -6.67
CA VAL A 144 -17.77 49.63 -6.88
C VAL A 144 -19.16 50.20 -6.56
N ARG A 145 -19.27 51.38 -5.92
CA ARG A 145 -20.58 52.01 -5.64
C ARG A 145 -21.10 52.91 -6.76
N GLY A 146 -20.27 53.26 -7.75
CA GLY A 146 -20.69 54.09 -8.89
C GLY A 146 -21.28 53.31 -10.07
N ALA A 147 -21.19 51.98 -10.09
CA ALA A 147 -21.57 51.18 -11.26
C ALA A 147 -22.99 50.59 -11.21
N THR A 148 -23.80 50.93 -10.20
CA THR A 148 -25.20 50.44 -10.09
C THR A 148 -26.26 51.53 -10.04
N ASP A 149 -25.91 52.81 -10.20
CA ASP A 149 -26.89 53.90 -10.15
C ASP A 149 -27.24 54.51 -11.52
N ASP A 150 -26.69 54.01 -12.63
CA ASP A 150 -27.14 54.41 -13.98
C ASP A 150 -27.03 53.22 -14.98
N LEU A 151 -28.00 52.29 -14.92
CA LEU A 151 -28.65 51.59 -16.05
C LEU A 151 -29.66 50.53 -15.59
#